data_AF-A0A380DYB1-F1
#
_entry.id   AF-A0A380DYB1-F1
#
_cell.length_a   1.000
_cell.length_b   1.000
_cell.length_c   1.000
_cell.angle_alpha   90.00
_cell.angle_beta   90.00
_cell.angle_gamma   90.00
#
_symmetry.space_group_name_H-M   'P 1'
#
loop_
_entity.id
_entity.type
_entity.pdbx_description
1 polymer ?
#
loop_
_entity_poly.entity_id
_entity_poly.type
_entity_poly.pdbx_seq_one_letter_code
_entity_poly.pdbx_strand_id
1 'polypeptide(L)'
;MESYLTKQAVHNRAKEAVGKSILELNGGESIKQSKSSVGDAFENWFGKKKDSDSKPDMAEAGVELKATPFKKLKNGKYSSKERLVLNIINYEKVANENFETSSFYLRIIL
;
A
#
# COMPACT_ATOMS: atom_id res chain seq x y z
N MET A 1 18.06 1.96 -7.09
CA MET A 1 16.69 1.50 -6.84
C MET A 1 16.84 0.09 -6.30
N GLU A 2 16.43 -0.16 -5.06
CA GLU A 2 16.30 -1.55 -4.61
C GLU A 2 15.17 -2.17 -5.42
N SER A 3 15.49 -3.15 -6.27
CA SER A 3 14.48 -3.89 -7.02
C SER A 3 13.99 -5.04 -6.15
N TYR A 4 12.70 -5.00 -5.78
CA TYR A 4 12.06 -6.12 -5.09
C TYR A 4 11.53 -7.11 -6.13
N LEU A 5 12.30 -8.16 -6.38
CA LEU A 5 11.97 -9.18 -7.40
C LEU A 5 10.98 -10.24 -6.93
N THR A 6 10.78 -10.38 -5.61
CA THR A 6 9.93 -11.44 -5.04
C THR A 6 9.03 -10.92 -3.93
N LYS A 7 7.86 -11.54 -3.75
CA LYS A 7 6.95 -11.24 -2.63
C LYS A 7 7.66 -11.38 -1.28
N GLN A 8 8.58 -12.33 -1.16
CA GLN A 8 9.36 -12.55 0.06
C GLN A 8 10.32 -11.39 0.35
N ALA A 9 10.94 -10.80 -0.67
CA ALA A 9 11.80 -9.64 -0.50
C ALA A 9 11.01 -8.41 -0.01
N VAL A 10 9.84 -8.16 -0.61
CA VAL A 10 8.92 -7.10 -0.17
C VAL A 10 8.48 -7.35 1.28
N HIS A 11 8.12 -8.59 1.64
CA HIS A 11 7.68 -8.95 2.99
C HIS A 11 8.79 -8.76 4.03
N ASN A 12 10.03 -9.17 3.71
CA ASN A 12 11.16 -8.99 4.61
C ASN A 12 11.44 -7.51 4.85
N ARG A 13 11.39 -6.68 3.79
CA ARG A 13 11.52 -5.23 3.92
C ARG A 13 10.39 -4.60 4.75
N ALA A 14 9.17 -5.10 4.62
CA ALA A 14 8.04 -4.63 5.43
C ALA A 14 8.23 -4.95 6.93
N LYS A 15 8.84 -6.09 7.27
CA LYS A 15 9.14 -6.43 8.67
C LYS A 15 10.11 -5.46 9.32
N GLU A 16 11.07 -4.93 8.56
CA GLU A 16 12.02 -3.93 9.07
C GLU A 16 11.35 -2.60 9.44
N ALA A 17 10.16 -2.32 8.90
CA ALA A 17 9.37 -1.15 9.26
C ALA A 17 8.66 -1.28 10.62
N VAL A 18 8.54 -2.49 11.17
CA VAL A 18 7.84 -2.72 12.44
C VAL A 18 8.57 -2.03 13.58
N GLY A 19 7.85 -1.19 14.33
CA GLY A 19 8.39 -0.42 15.45
C GLY A 19 9.03 0.91 15.05
N LYS A 20 9.18 1.20 13.75
CA LYS A 20 9.62 2.50 13.27
C LYS A 20 8.49 3.53 13.32
N SER A 21 8.85 4.76 13.63
CA SER A 21 7.99 5.93 13.49
C SER A 21 7.85 6.33 12.01
N ILE A 22 6.79 7.08 11.69
CA ILE A 22 6.59 7.61 10.33
C ILE A 22 7.76 8.52 9.89
N LEU A 23 8.39 9.22 10.84
CA LEU A 23 9.56 10.03 10.58
C LEU A 23 10.73 9.18 10.07
N GLU A 24 10.99 8.04 10.72
CA GLU A 24 12.03 7.10 10.31
C GLU A 24 11.74 6.45 8.96
N LEU A 25 10.47 6.12 8.69
CA LEU A 25 10.06 5.58 7.39
C LEU A 25 10.25 6.59 6.26
N ASN A 26 10.07 7.88 6.56
CA ASN A 26 10.24 8.98 5.62
C ASN A 26 11.69 9.54 5.59
N GLY A 27 12.70 8.73 5.94
CA GLY A 27 14.10 9.14 5.85
C GLY A 27 14.53 10.25 6.83
N GLY A 28 13.77 10.44 7.92
CA GLY A 28 14.04 11.51 8.90
C GLY A 28 13.39 12.85 8.57
N GLU A 29 12.63 12.95 7.47
CA GLU A 29 11.93 14.16 7.08
C GLU A 29 10.49 14.19 7.59
N SER A 30 10.05 15.36 8.06
CA SER A 30 8.67 15.53 8.50
C SER A 30 7.70 15.40 7.33
N ILE A 31 6.62 14.65 7.55
CA ILE A 31 5.56 14.51 6.54
C ILE A 31 4.70 15.78 6.50
N LYS A 32 4.35 16.23 5.29
CA LYS A 32 3.31 17.26 5.12
C LYS A 32 1.97 16.70 5.61
N GLN A 33 1.16 17.53 6.28
CA GLN A 33 -0.19 17.11 6.66
C GLN A 33 -1.08 17.02 5.42
N SER A 34 -1.21 15.82 4.88
CA SER A 34 -2.17 15.46 3.83
C SER A 34 -2.82 14.14 4.18
N LYS A 35 -3.92 13.80 3.49
CA LYS A 35 -4.60 12.51 3.67
C LYS A 35 -3.74 11.30 3.27
N SER A 36 -2.77 11.50 2.37
CA SER A 36 -1.92 10.44 1.81
C SER A 36 -0.57 10.31 2.49
N SER A 37 -0.18 11.26 3.34
CA SER A 37 1.23 11.43 3.71
C SER A 37 1.87 10.26 4.45
N VAL A 38 1.07 9.51 5.22
CA VAL A 38 1.52 8.26 5.87
C VAL A 38 1.71 7.14 4.85
N GLY A 39 0.83 7.04 3.86
CA GLY A 39 0.98 6.10 2.74
C GLY A 39 2.21 6.43 1.90
N ASP A 40 2.38 7.71 1.57
CA ASP A 40 3.54 8.21 0.84
C ASP A 40 4.85 7.90 1.58
N ALA A 41 4.91 8.10 2.90
CA ALA A 41 6.07 7.75 3.71
C ALA A 41 6.34 6.24 3.72
N PHE A 42 5.28 5.42 3.73
CA PHE A 42 5.41 3.97 3.63
C PHE A 42 5.90 3.54 2.24
N GLU A 43 5.43 4.14 1.15
CA GLU A 43 5.92 3.89 -0.21
C GLU A 43 7.39 4.30 -0.37
N ASN A 44 7.76 5.46 0.21
CA ASN A 44 9.14 5.95 0.24
C ASN A 44 10.09 4.97 0.94
N TRP A 45 9.63 4.23 1.96
CA TRP A 45 10.43 3.20 2.63
C TRP A 45 10.89 2.06 1.68
N PHE A 46 10.10 1.79 0.64
CA PHE A 46 10.42 0.87 -0.45
C PHE A 46 11.07 1.58 -1.65
N GLY A 47 11.38 2.87 -1.55
CA GLY A 47 11.97 3.64 -2.64
C GLY A 47 11.06 3.87 -3.84
N LYS A 48 9.74 3.66 -3.68
CA LYS A 48 8.74 3.92 -4.72
C LYS A 48 8.59 5.43 -4.91
N LYS A 49 8.77 5.90 -6.15
CA LYS A 49 8.42 7.27 -6.52
C LYS A 49 6.94 7.34 -6.85
N LYS A 50 6.31 8.47 -6.54
CA LYS A 50 4.93 8.72 -6.98
C LYS A 50 4.85 8.63 -8.51
N ASP A 51 4.04 7.69 -8.97
CA ASP A 51 3.59 7.60 -10.34
C ASP A 51 2.07 7.37 -10.35
N SER A 52 1.46 7.50 -11.51
CA SER A 52 0.03 7.23 -11.72
C SER A 52 -0.15 5.98 -12.59
N ASP A 53 0.84 5.07 -12.60
CA ASP A 53 0.76 3.87 -13.41
C ASP A 53 -0.29 2.92 -12.81
N SER A 54 -0.92 2.14 -13.67
CA SER A 54 -1.92 1.15 -13.26
C SER A 54 -1.32 -0.15 -12.73
N LYS A 55 0.02 -0.25 -12.76
CA LYS A 55 0.78 -1.41 -12.32
C LYS A 55 0.88 -1.47 -10.79
N PRO A 56 1.11 -2.66 -10.22
CA PRO A 56 1.40 -2.80 -8.80
C PRO A 56 2.59 -1.93 -8.39
N ASP A 57 2.56 -1.42 -7.15
CA ASP A 57 3.66 -0.61 -6.60
C ASP A 57 5.03 -1.29 -6.78
N MET A 58 5.09 -2.59 -6.52
CA MET A 58 6.23 -3.46 -6.73
C MET A 58 5.95 -4.41 -7.92
N ALA A 59 5.92 -3.84 -9.12
CA ALA A 59 5.52 -4.56 -10.35
C ALA A 59 6.33 -5.86 -10.58
N GLU A 60 7.62 -5.88 -10.29
CA GLU A 60 8.49 -7.05 -10.47
C GLU A 60 8.13 -8.20 -9.51
N ALA A 61 7.75 -7.88 -8.28
CA ALA A 61 7.24 -8.86 -7.31
C ALA A 61 5.75 -9.17 -7.49
N GLY A 62 5.03 -8.39 -8.30
CA GLY A 62 3.58 -8.40 -8.38
C GLY A 62 2.93 -8.15 -7.03
N VAL A 63 3.35 -7.10 -6.32
CA VAL A 63 2.81 -6.71 -4.99
C VAL A 63 2.34 -5.26 -5.01
N GLU A 64 1.12 -5.03 -4.54
CA GLU A 64 0.58 -3.70 -4.23
C GLU A 64 0.85 -3.33 -2.77
N LEU A 65 1.27 -2.09 -2.52
CA LEU A 65 1.43 -1.56 -1.17
C LEU A 65 0.16 -0.83 -0.73
N LYS A 66 -0.29 -1.14 0.48
CA LYS A 66 -1.46 -0.50 1.10
C LYS A 66 -1.18 -0.22 2.58
N ALA A 67 -1.25 1.05 2.95
CA ALA A 67 -1.18 1.48 4.35
C ALA A 67 -2.58 1.80 4.87
N THR A 68 -2.95 1.25 6.03
CA THR A 68 -4.21 1.61 6.70
C THR A 68 -3.99 1.72 8.21
N PRO A 69 -4.46 2.79 8.86
CA PRO A 69 -4.35 2.93 10.30
C PRO A 69 -5.27 1.94 11.01
N PHE A 70 -4.76 1.28 12.04
CA PHE A 70 -5.54 0.46 12.96
C PHE A 70 -5.49 1.06 14.37
N LYS A 71 -6.46 0.69 15.21
CA LYS A 71 -6.51 1.09 16.62
C LYS A 71 -6.66 -0.13 17.52
N LYS A 72 -6.06 -0.06 18.71
CA LYS A 72 -6.30 -1.03 19.78
C LYS A 72 -7.52 -0.59 20.59
N LEU A 73 -8.49 -1.48 20.73
CA LEU A 73 -9.69 -1.28 21.51
C LEU A 73 -9.41 -1.49 23.00
N LYS A 74 -10.31 -1.00 23.87
CA LYS A 74 -10.20 -1.16 25.34
C LYS A 74 -10.12 -2.63 25.79
N ASN A 75 -10.74 -3.52 25.03
CA ASN A 75 -10.73 -4.98 25.28
C ASN A 75 -9.48 -5.69 24.72
N GLY A 76 -8.46 -4.94 24.27
CA GLY A 76 -7.22 -5.48 23.73
C GLY A 76 -7.28 -5.94 22.26
N LYS A 77 -8.48 -6.03 21.65
CA LYS A 77 -8.62 -6.37 20.23
C LYS A 77 -8.22 -5.20 19.33
N TYR A 78 -7.93 -5.48 18.07
CA TYR A 78 -7.64 -4.47 17.06
C TYR A 78 -8.84 -4.24 16.14
N SER A 79 -9.02 -3.00 15.71
CA SER A 79 -9.99 -2.65 14.66
C SER A 79 -9.33 -1.72 13.65
N SER A 80 -9.78 -1.76 12.40
CA SER A 80 -9.41 -0.71 11.45
C SER A 80 -9.90 0.64 11.97
N LYS A 81 -9.10 1.69 11.78
CA LYS A 81 -9.51 3.06 12.09
C LYS A 81 -10.29 3.66 10.93
N GLU A 82 -10.00 3.22 9.70
CA GLU A 82 -10.57 3.74 8.45
C GLU A 82 -10.82 2.59 7.46
N ARG A 83 -11.63 2.82 6.42
CA ARG A 83 -11.81 1.84 5.34
C ARG A 83 -10.56 1.84 4.45
N LEU A 84 -10.07 0.65 4.09
CA LEU A 84 -9.00 0.53 3.10
C LEU A 84 -9.58 0.74 1.70
N VAL A 85 -9.04 1.71 0.97
CA VAL A 85 -9.42 1.97 -0.43
C VAL A 85 -8.56 1.09 -1.34
N LEU A 86 -9.22 0.28 -2.17
CA LEU A 86 -8.54 -0.66 -3.08
C LEU A 86 -8.41 -0.08 -4.50
N ASN A 87 -9.52 0.39 -5.06
CA ASN A 87 -9.58 0.95 -6.41
C ASN A 87 -10.73 1.95 -6.55
N ILE A 88 -10.60 2.89 -7.50
CA ILE A 88 -11.71 3.65 -8.04
C ILE A 88 -12.41 2.77 -9.09
N ILE A 89 -13.72 2.61 -8.96
CA ILE A 89 -14.51 1.80 -9.89
C ILE A 89 -14.96 2.69 -11.05
N ASN A 90 -14.61 2.28 -12.28
CA ASN A 90 -15.22 2.84 -13.49
C ASN A 90 -16.50 2.06 -13.80
N TYR A 91 -17.67 2.64 -13.48
CA TYR A 91 -18.96 1.96 -13.62
C TYR A 91 -19.36 1.62 -15.07
N GLU A 92 -18.86 2.38 -16.05
CA GLU A 92 -19.12 2.10 -17.47
C GLU A 92 -18.31 0.90 -17.96
N LYS A 93 -17.06 0.79 -17.51
CA LYS A 93 -16.16 -0.30 -17.89
C LYS A 93 -16.43 -1.58 -17.12
N VAL A 94 -16.69 -1.50 -15.82
CA VAL A 94 -16.84 -2.67 -14.94
C VAL A 94 -17.98 -3.59 -15.38
N ALA A 95 -19.03 -3.04 -16.01
CA ALA A 95 -20.13 -3.82 -16.56
C ALA A 95 -19.71 -4.76 -17.70
N ASN A 96 -18.55 -4.48 -18.32
CA ASN A 96 -17.98 -5.24 -19.43
C ASN A 96 -16.74 -6.06 -19.01
N GLU A 97 -16.36 -6.04 -17.73
CA GLU A 97 -15.20 -6.78 -17.21
C GLU A 97 -15.66 -8.13 -16.61
N ASN A 98 -14.94 -9.22 -16.93
CA ASN A 98 -15.05 -10.45 -16.15
C ASN A 98 -14.34 -10.26 -14.81
N PHE A 99 -14.88 -10.86 -13.74
CA PHE A 99 -14.36 -10.67 -12.39
C PHE A 99 -12.87 -11.03 -12.30
N GLU A 100 -12.46 -12.18 -12.83
CA GLU A 100 -11.11 -12.74 -12.78
C GLU A 100 -10.07 -11.92 -13.54
N THR A 101 -10.50 -11.09 -14.47
CA THR A 101 -9.64 -10.18 -15.25
C THR A 101 -9.89 -8.72 -14.92
N SER A 102 -10.74 -8.43 -13.94
CA SER A 102 -11.16 -7.07 -13.62
C SER A 102 -10.02 -6.28 -13.01
N SER A 103 -10.07 -4.96 -13.20
CA SER A 103 -9.17 -4.03 -12.53
C SER A 103 -9.21 -4.13 -11.00
N PHE A 104 -10.35 -4.57 -10.45
CA PHE A 104 -10.50 -4.85 -9.03
C PHE A 104 -9.75 -6.12 -8.61
N TYR A 105 -9.97 -7.24 -9.30
CA TYR A 105 -9.36 -8.54 -8.97
C TYR A 105 -7.84 -8.50 -9.03
N LEU A 106 -7.28 -7.85 -10.07
CA LEU A 106 -5.84 -7.67 -10.21
C LEU A 106 -5.22 -6.90 -9.05
N ARG A 107 -5.95 -5.97 -8.41
CA ARG A 107 -5.45 -5.20 -7.26
C ARG A 107 -5.53 -5.92 -5.92
N ILE A 108 -6.32 -6.99 -5.80
CA ILE A 108 -6.50 -7.71 -4.52
C ILE A 108 -5.72 -9.02 -4.43
N ILE A 109 -5.32 -9.61 -5.56
CA ILE A 109 -4.67 -10.93 -5.60
C ILE A 109 -3.18 -10.87 -5.87
N LEU A 110 -2.70 -9.75 -6.43
CA LEU A 110 -1.27 -9.46 -6.59
C LEU A 110 -0.70 -8.95 -5.26
#